data_AF-A0A9E5YN66-F1
#
_entry.id   AF-A0A9E5YN66-F1
#
_cell.length_a   1.000
_cell.length_b   1.000
_cell.length_c   1.000
_cell.angle_alpha   90.00
_cell.angle_beta   90.00
_cell.angle_gamma   90.00
#
_symmetry.space_group_name_H-M   'P 1'
#
loop_
_entity.id
_entity.type
_entity.pdbx_description
1 polymer ?
#
loop_
_entity_poly.entity_id
_entity_poly.type
_entity_poly.pdbx_seq_one_letter_code
_entity_poly.pdbx_strand_id
1 'polypeptide(L)'
;MENISKLQKRVISLATIVSVIALSLVASVPAGAYVGIVDATVVPGTIDISTPTDIVVSFTTPVEIPASGEVVVIFPSTFGLQQITDVTSTDINGGLTFELLLFSELHISRSGDGDAIATGSVIDDLTILNVTTPPIEDYVGDYTVSIQDSSATTVASGKAQGQVFEDLVTPPAAPLSLTLTSPNGGEVFTGDDETVISWVSNGGIPFAKLYFSSNAGSTYSLIAENLSGSTYNWSVPNIDVSQGKIKVVSVDEYGANVKTDISDGNFEILHTEEVIVIDDVEMPVAHNSLIKGTSLSAVYFFSSDAKRYVFPSEQIFYSWFNNFDDVITVDDSVLASFKIGSRITMAPGSLIKITSDPKVYAIDSDGTKHHVKDEVTASALFGSNWASQVVDIDITQWFDYPTGDQLTTSSEFTSTVPSFPISN
;
A
#
# COMPACT_ATOMS: atom_id res chain seq x y z
N MET A 1 46.57 16.16 -49.90
CA MET A 1 46.08 17.25 -49.02
C MET A 1 45.44 16.73 -47.74
N GLU A 2 44.73 15.60 -47.75
CA GLU A 2 44.03 15.08 -46.58
C GLU A 2 44.93 14.62 -45.41
N ASN A 3 46.11 14.05 -45.70
CA ASN A 3 47.07 13.64 -44.67
C ASN A 3 47.79 14.81 -43.98
N ILE A 4 47.93 15.96 -44.65
CA ILE A 4 48.57 17.17 -44.07
C ILE A 4 47.61 17.85 -43.08
N SER A 5 46.29 17.85 -43.37
CA SER A 5 45.26 18.36 -42.46
C SER A 5 45.14 17.52 -41.17
N LYS A 6 45.27 16.19 -41.26
CA LYS A 6 45.30 15.30 -40.08
C LYS A 6 46.58 15.45 -39.24
N LEU A 7 47.72 15.72 -39.88
CA LEU A 7 48.98 16.02 -39.19
C LEU A 7 48.96 17.41 -38.53
N GLN A 8 48.41 18.43 -39.18
CA GLN A 8 48.26 19.76 -38.55
C GLN A 8 47.28 19.74 -37.37
N LYS A 9 46.16 19.00 -37.45
CA LYS A 9 45.26 18.81 -36.31
C LYS A 9 45.89 18.01 -35.15
N ARG A 10 46.74 17.02 -35.45
CA ARG A 10 47.50 16.28 -34.41
C ARG A 10 48.63 17.09 -33.80
N VAL A 11 49.29 17.97 -34.56
CA VAL A 11 50.35 18.86 -34.03
C VAL A 11 49.77 20.00 -33.20
N ILE A 12 48.59 20.53 -33.54
CA ILE A 12 47.86 21.49 -32.69
C ILE A 12 47.39 20.80 -31.40
N SER A 13 46.84 19.59 -31.48
CA SER A 13 46.44 18.80 -30.30
C SER A 13 47.64 18.40 -29.42
N LEU A 14 48.80 18.06 -30.00
CA LEU A 14 50.02 17.80 -29.23
C LEU A 14 50.63 19.08 -28.66
N ALA A 15 50.52 20.23 -29.33
CA ALA A 15 50.98 21.51 -28.77
C ALA A 15 50.13 21.93 -27.56
N THR A 16 48.81 21.69 -27.59
CA THR A 16 47.93 21.90 -26.43
C THR A 16 48.21 20.88 -25.32
N ILE A 17 48.50 19.61 -25.64
CA ILE A 17 48.82 18.57 -24.64
C ILE A 17 50.23 18.73 -24.05
N VAL A 18 51.22 19.18 -24.82
CA VAL A 18 52.60 19.40 -24.34
C VAL A 18 52.71 20.67 -23.50
N SER A 19 51.85 21.68 -23.72
CA SER A 19 51.73 22.81 -22.78
C SER A 19 51.03 22.44 -21.47
N VAL A 20 50.16 21.42 -21.47
CA VAL A 20 49.46 20.93 -20.26
C VAL A 20 50.32 19.97 -19.43
N ILE A 21 51.30 19.27 -20.03
CA ILE A 21 52.18 18.33 -19.31
C ILE A 21 53.43 19.02 -18.70
N ALA A 22 53.72 20.27 -19.06
CA ALA A 22 54.84 21.02 -18.49
C ALA A 22 54.55 21.68 -17.11
N LEU A 23 53.32 21.57 -16.57
CA LEU A 23 52.98 22.07 -15.24
C LEU A 23 52.26 21.00 -14.38
N SER A 24 52.57 19.72 -14.59
CA SER A 24 52.11 18.60 -13.75
C SER A 24 53.21 18.07 -12.82
N LEU A 25 54.15 18.94 -12.43
CA LEU A 25 54.84 18.74 -11.16
C LEU A 25 54.08 19.60 -10.14
N VAL A 26 53.37 18.96 -9.21
CA VAL A 26 53.28 19.53 -7.87
C VAL A 26 54.72 19.49 -7.34
N ALA A 27 55.54 20.44 -7.76
CA ALA A 27 56.59 20.92 -6.89
C ALA A 27 55.82 21.25 -5.61
N SER A 28 56.11 20.53 -4.52
CA SER A 28 55.81 21.01 -3.17
C SER A 28 56.07 22.51 -3.20
N VAL A 29 55.01 23.32 -3.20
CA VAL A 29 55.19 24.74 -3.46
C VAL A 29 56.11 25.21 -2.35
N PRO A 30 57.29 25.78 -2.68
CA PRO A 30 58.23 26.18 -1.65
C PRO A 30 57.48 27.11 -0.70
N ALA A 31 57.65 26.89 0.61
CA ALA A 31 57.04 27.67 1.66
C ALA A 31 57.52 29.14 1.60
N GLY A 32 57.00 29.88 0.63
CA GLY A 32 56.75 31.31 0.76
C GLY A 32 55.59 31.44 1.72
N ALA A 33 55.70 32.37 2.66
CA ALA A 33 54.67 32.62 3.66
C ALA A 33 53.40 33.15 2.96
N TYR A 34 52.53 32.24 2.50
CA TYR A 34 51.17 32.62 2.17
C TYR A 34 50.55 33.30 3.38
N VAL A 35 49.83 34.39 3.14
CA VAL A 35 49.00 34.95 4.20
C VAL A 35 47.77 34.05 4.29
N GLY A 36 47.55 33.47 5.48
CA GLY A 36 46.42 32.57 5.69
C GLY A 36 45.10 33.32 5.51
N ILE A 37 44.19 32.74 4.73
CA ILE A 37 42.79 33.21 4.71
C ILE A 37 42.15 32.81 6.04
N VAL A 38 41.51 33.78 6.70
CA VAL A 38 40.82 33.60 7.98
C VAL A 38 39.31 33.56 7.78
N ASP A 39 38.62 32.84 8.67
CA ASP A 39 37.15 32.73 8.70
C ASP A 39 36.52 32.23 7.38
N ALA A 40 37.29 31.47 6.59
CA ALA A 40 36.80 30.90 5.35
C ALA A 40 35.79 29.78 5.64
N THR A 41 34.60 29.90 5.05
CA THR A 41 33.51 28.93 5.13
C THR A 41 32.96 28.68 3.73
N VAL A 42 32.57 27.43 3.47
CA VAL A 42 31.86 27.06 2.24
C VAL A 42 30.56 26.40 2.66
N VAL A 43 29.44 27.03 2.28
CA VAL A 43 28.11 26.66 2.69
C VAL A 43 27.29 26.32 1.45
N PRO A 44 26.96 25.03 1.22
CA PRO A 44 25.95 24.68 0.24
C PRO A 44 24.59 25.31 0.60
N GLY A 45 23.91 25.86 -0.39
CA GLY A 45 22.49 26.22 -0.33
C GLY A 45 21.64 24.97 -0.07
N THR A 46 20.37 25.15 0.31
CA THR A 46 19.42 24.09 0.71
C THR A 46 19.63 22.80 -0.09
N ILE A 47 20.27 21.77 0.49
CA ILE A 47 20.58 20.55 -0.26
C ILE A 47 19.28 19.75 -0.40
N ASP A 48 18.78 19.70 -1.63
CA ASP A 48 18.00 18.57 -2.09
C ASP A 48 18.99 17.58 -2.70
N ILE A 49 19.20 16.44 -2.04
CA ILE A 49 20.16 15.38 -2.40
C ILE A 49 19.98 14.81 -3.82
N SER A 50 18.95 15.24 -4.54
CA SER A 50 18.63 14.83 -5.91
C SER A 50 18.72 15.94 -6.96
N THR A 51 19.01 17.19 -6.57
CA THR A 51 19.11 18.32 -7.50
C THR A 51 20.37 19.16 -7.25
N PRO A 52 20.99 19.74 -8.30
CA PRO A 52 22.07 20.71 -8.12
C PRO A 52 21.62 21.85 -7.22
N THR A 53 22.52 22.30 -6.34
CA THR A 53 22.28 23.40 -5.40
C THR A 53 23.35 24.46 -5.55
N ASP A 54 23.01 25.69 -5.20
CA ASP A 54 23.97 26.79 -5.20
C ASP A 54 24.92 26.65 -4.00
N ILE A 55 26.16 27.12 -4.08
CA ILE A 55 27.14 27.07 -2.98
C ILE A 55 27.66 28.48 -2.71
N VAL A 56 27.56 28.92 -1.47
CA VAL A 56 28.07 30.21 -1.00
C VAL A 56 29.47 30.01 -0.39
N VAL A 57 30.42 30.81 -0.83
CA VAL A 57 31.80 30.85 -0.32
C VAL A 57 31.99 32.16 0.41
N SER A 58 32.30 32.10 1.70
CA SER A 58 32.49 33.29 2.52
C SER A 58 33.89 33.30 3.13
N PHE A 59 34.59 34.43 3.12
CA PHE A 59 35.93 34.58 3.70
C PHE A 59 36.28 36.05 3.93
N THR A 60 37.24 36.30 4.84
CA THR A 60 37.85 37.64 4.96
C THR A 60 39.17 37.65 4.21
N THR A 61 39.34 38.60 3.28
CA THR A 61 40.55 38.62 2.44
C THR A 61 41.77 39.11 3.24
N PRO A 62 42.84 38.31 3.38
CA PRO A 62 44.02 38.71 4.16
C PRO A 62 45.01 39.58 3.36
N VAL A 63 44.75 39.76 2.06
CA VAL A 63 45.51 40.56 1.10
C VAL A 63 44.54 41.34 0.21
N GLU A 64 45.02 42.32 -0.55
CA GLU A 64 44.21 42.97 -1.57
C GLU A 64 43.91 41.95 -2.70
N ILE A 65 42.66 41.89 -3.17
CA ILE A 65 42.30 41.16 -4.39
C ILE A 65 42.33 42.17 -5.54
N PRO A 66 43.23 42.02 -6.53
CA PRO A 66 43.30 42.96 -7.65
C PRO A 66 41.99 43.03 -8.44
N ALA A 67 41.77 44.14 -9.16
CA ALA A 67 40.63 44.30 -10.05
C ALA A 67 40.50 43.15 -11.07
N SER A 68 41.64 42.60 -11.53
CA SER A 68 41.75 41.43 -12.40
C SER A 68 42.39 40.24 -11.67
N GLY A 69 42.15 40.11 -10.37
CA GLY A 69 42.56 38.96 -9.57
C GLY A 69 41.59 37.78 -9.75
N GLU A 70 41.92 36.67 -9.12
CA GLU A 70 41.16 35.43 -9.25
C GLU A 70 40.97 34.76 -7.89
N VAL A 71 39.79 34.17 -7.68
CA VAL A 71 39.47 33.33 -6.53
C VAL A 71 39.40 31.88 -7.02
N VAL A 72 40.20 31.01 -6.41
CA VAL A 72 40.22 29.57 -6.73
C VAL A 72 39.60 28.80 -5.59
N VAL A 73 38.60 27.99 -5.90
CA VAL A 73 37.92 27.12 -4.93
C VAL A 73 38.16 25.67 -5.32
N ILE A 74 38.85 24.94 -4.45
CA ILE A 74 39.06 23.50 -4.58
C ILE A 74 38.01 22.80 -3.74
N PHE A 75 37.14 22.05 -4.41
CA PHE A 75 36.11 21.22 -3.83
C PHE A 75 36.65 19.84 -3.45
N PRO A 76 36.04 19.16 -2.47
CA PRO A 76 36.23 17.73 -2.30
C PRO A 76 35.84 16.98 -3.59
N SER A 77 36.52 15.88 -3.90
CA SER A 77 36.32 15.11 -5.14
C SER A 77 34.93 14.47 -5.28
N THR A 78 34.13 14.51 -4.23
CA THR A 78 32.75 14.02 -4.18
C THR A 78 31.73 15.00 -4.75
N PHE A 79 32.12 16.25 -5.01
CA PHE A 79 31.27 17.28 -5.63
C PHE A 79 31.36 17.22 -7.15
N GLY A 80 30.21 17.41 -7.82
CA GLY A 80 30.13 17.53 -9.27
C GLY A 80 30.06 18.98 -9.70
N LEU A 81 31.12 19.48 -10.33
CA LEU A 81 31.21 20.89 -10.79
C LEU A 81 30.75 21.09 -12.24
N GLN A 82 30.40 20.02 -12.95
CA GLN A 82 30.11 20.06 -14.40
C GLN A 82 28.80 20.74 -14.76
N GLN A 83 27.93 21.02 -13.77
CA GLN A 83 26.63 21.63 -13.96
C GLN A 83 26.60 23.11 -13.54
N ILE A 84 27.74 23.69 -13.17
CA ILE A 84 27.81 25.10 -12.78
C ILE A 84 27.33 25.98 -13.93
N THR A 85 26.34 26.82 -13.65
CA THR A 85 25.75 27.71 -14.65
C THR A 85 26.26 29.14 -14.55
N ASP A 86 26.62 29.59 -13.34
CA ASP A 86 27.08 30.95 -13.11
C ASP A 86 27.82 31.08 -11.77
N VAL A 87 28.54 32.19 -11.60
CA VAL A 87 29.13 32.62 -10.32
C VAL A 87 28.80 34.10 -10.09
N THR A 88 28.23 34.43 -8.94
CA THR A 88 27.74 35.77 -8.63
C THR A 88 28.19 36.22 -7.24
N SER A 89 28.34 37.53 -7.04
CA SER A 89 28.64 38.15 -5.74
C SER A 89 28.36 39.65 -5.85
N THR A 90 27.85 40.26 -4.78
CA THR A 90 27.72 41.73 -4.66
C THR A 90 28.89 42.35 -3.91
N ASP A 91 29.61 41.57 -3.09
CA ASP A 91 30.85 42.01 -2.42
C ASP A 91 32.03 42.11 -3.40
N ILE A 92 32.00 41.33 -4.47
CA ILE A 92 33.02 41.29 -5.51
C ILE A 92 32.54 42.09 -6.72
N ASN A 93 32.93 43.37 -6.79
CA ASN A 93 32.57 44.26 -7.91
C ASN A 93 33.26 43.89 -9.24
N GLY A 94 32.71 44.35 -10.36
CA GLY A 94 33.15 43.94 -11.70
C GLY A 94 32.50 42.62 -12.12
N GLY A 95 32.65 42.27 -13.40
CA GLY A 95 32.17 40.99 -13.93
C GLY A 95 32.95 39.79 -13.38
N LEU A 96 32.25 38.67 -13.21
CA LEU A 96 32.83 37.38 -12.84
C LEU A 96 32.68 36.39 -13.98
N THR A 97 33.75 35.65 -14.23
CA THR A 97 33.77 34.51 -15.15
C THR A 97 34.37 33.32 -14.43
N PHE A 98 34.03 32.10 -14.86
CA PHE A 98 34.59 30.90 -14.26
C PHE A 98 35.13 29.91 -15.28
N GLU A 99 36.13 29.14 -14.87
CA GLU A 99 36.71 28.04 -15.64
C GLU A 99 36.97 26.82 -14.73
N LEU A 100 36.81 25.62 -15.27
CA LEU A 100 37.17 24.37 -14.60
C LEU A 100 38.50 23.85 -15.18
N LEU A 101 39.58 23.93 -14.39
CA LEU A 101 40.89 23.43 -14.83
C LEU A 101 41.12 21.96 -14.44
N LEU A 102 40.47 21.49 -13.36
CA LEU A 102 40.43 20.08 -12.93
C LEU A 102 39.00 19.73 -12.46
N PHE A 103 38.70 18.44 -12.29
CA PHE A 103 37.37 17.96 -11.88
C PHE A 103 36.87 18.53 -10.55
N SER A 104 37.76 19.04 -9.71
CA SER A 104 37.47 19.57 -8.38
C SER A 104 38.00 21.00 -8.16
N GLU A 105 38.44 21.69 -9.21
CA GLU A 105 39.09 23.00 -9.10
C GLU A 105 38.37 24.02 -9.97
N LEU A 106 37.72 24.98 -9.32
CA LEU A 106 36.97 26.08 -9.93
C LEU A 106 37.79 27.36 -9.83
N HIS A 107 38.06 27.97 -10.98
CA HIS A 107 38.72 29.26 -11.13
C HIS A 107 37.67 30.33 -11.38
N ILE A 108 37.66 31.40 -10.57
CA ILE A 108 36.70 32.52 -10.67
C ILE A 108 37.50 33.78 -10.92
N SER A 109 37.56 34.21 -12.17
CA SER A 109 38.33 35.37 -12.60
C SER A 109 37.47 36.65 -12.57
N ARG A 110 38.05 37.74 -12.07
CA ARG A 110 37.46 39.09 -12.13
C ARG A 110 37.81 39.74 -13.47
N SER A 111 36.86 40.43 -14.10
CA SER A 111 37.06 41.03 -15.44
C SER A 111 37.94 42.28 -15.48
N GLY A 112 38.39 42.82 -14.34
CA GLY A 112 39.27 44.00 -14.31
C GLY A 112 38.57 45.35 -14.43
N ASP A 113 37.25 45.37 -14.54
CA ASP A 113 36.41 46.57 -14.67
C ASP A 113 35.88 47.11 -13.33
N GLY A 114 36.10 46.39 -12.23
CA GLY A 114 35.85 46.83 -10.86
C GLY A 114 37.08 47.44 -10.17
N ASP A 115 36.91 47.88 -8.92
CA ASP A 115 38.01 48.34 -8.07
C ASP A 115 38.76 47.16 -7.43
N ALA A 116 39.98 47.37 -6.94
CA ALA A 116 40.65 46.38 -6.10
C ALA A 116 39.90 46.22 -4.75
N ILE A 117 39.78 45.00 -4.25
CA ILE A 117 39.13 44.71 -2.96
C ILE A 117 40.19 44.77 -1.88
N ALA A 118 40.07 45.71 -0.95
CA ALA A 118 41.07 45.98 0.07
C ALA A 118 41.25 44.82 1.06
N THR A 119 42.46 44.68 1.62
CA THR A 119 42.74 43.77 2.73
C THR A 119 41.76 43.95 3.89
N GLY A 120 41.26 42.85 4.45
CA GLY A 120 40.31 42.82 5.56
C GLY A 120 38.84 42.96 5.15
N SER A 121 38.55 43.08 3.84
CA SER A 121 37.17 43.04 3.35
C SER A 121 36.57 41.67 3.58
N VAL A 122 35.30 41.64 3.99
CA VAL A 122 34.50 40.42 4.12
C VAL A 122 33.83 40.17 2.79
N ILE A 123 33.97 38.94 2.29
CA ILE A 123 33.18 38.39 1.19
C ILE A 123 32.26 37.37 1.84
N ASP A 124 30.95 37.60 1.83
CA ASP A 124 29.98 36.66 2.41
C ASP A 124 28.98 36.09 1.41
N ASP A 125 28.93 36.62 0.18
CA ASP A 125 27.90 36.28 -0.82
C ASP A 125 28.40 35.67 -2.14
N LEU A 126 29.66 35.22 -2.22
CA LEU A 126 30.18 34.59 -3.43
C LEU A 126 29.48 33.25 -3.71
N THR A 127 28.50 33.28 -4.61
CA THR A 127 27.56 32.19 -4.88
C THR A 127 27.89 31.51 -6.21
N ILE A 128 28.12 30.20 -6.16
CA ILE A 128 28.38 29.32 -7.30
C ILE A 128 27.09 28.54 -7.59
N LEU A 129 26.47 28.76 -8.74
CA LEU A 129 25.15 28.19 -9.03
C LEU A 129 25.23 26.76 -9.55
N ASN A 130 24.26 25.91 -9.17
CA ASN A 130 24.07 24.54 -9.69
C ASN A 130 25.26 23.56 -9.52
N VAL A 131 25.81 23.47 -8.31
CA VAL A 131 26.79 22.43 -7.95
C VAL A 131 26.08 21.15 -7.54
N THR A 132 26.51 20.00 -8.08
CA THR A 132 25.98 18.69 -7.65
C THR A 132 26.65 18.24 -6.35
N THR A 133 25.87 18.06 -5.29
CA THR A 133 26.34 17.58 -3.99
C THR A 133 26.36 16.04 -3.92
N PRO A 134 27.24 15.43 -3.10
CA PRO A 134 27.22 14.00 -2.86
C PRO A 134 25.94 13.54 -2.13
N PRO A 135 25.52 12.26 -2.25
CA PRO A 135 24.28 11.74 -1.67
C PRO A 135 24.29 11.53 -0.14
N ILE A 136 25.33 11.98 0.58
CA ILE A 136 25.53 11.65 2.00
C ILE A 136 25.30 12.91 2.85
N GLU A 137 24.40 12.82 3.83
CA GLU A 137 24.00 13.91 4.74
C GLU A 137 25.14 14.44 5.64
N ASP A 138 26.26 13.72 5.75
CA ASP A 138 27.35 14.03 6.69
C ASP A 138 28.68 14.45 6.03
N TYR A 139 28.72 14.72 4.72
CA TYR A 139 30.02 14.97 4.08
C TYR A 139 30.53 16.41 4.27
N VAL A 140 31.37 16.59 5.30
CA VAL A 140 32.18 17.80 5.55
C VAL A 140 33.60 17.59 5.00
N GLY A 141 33.80 17.83 3.71
CA GLY A 141 35.15 17.81 3.13
C GLY A 141 35.90 19.12 3.38
N ASP A 142 37.23 19.08 3.40
CA ASP A 142 38.08 20.27 3.43
C ASP A 142 38.03 20.97 2.05
N TYR A 143 37.44 22.16 1.99
CA TYR A 143 37.57 23.04 0.84
C TYR A 143 38.88 23.83 0.95
N THR A 144 39.46 24.23 -0.17
CA THR A 144 40.55 25.22 -0.19
C THR A 144 40.11 26.44 -0.97
N VAL A 145 40.20 27.61 -0.36
CA VAL A 145 40.02 28.90 -1.03
C VAL A 145 41.39 29.53 -1.21
N SER A 146 41.67 30.03 -2.40
CA SER A 146 42.92 30.74 -2.71
C SER A 146 42.64 32.00 -3.49
N ILE A 147 43.48 33.01 -3.30
CA ILE A 147 43.48 34.25 -4.08
C ILE A 147 44.72 34.25 -4.94
N GLN A 148 44.55 34.50 -6.24
CA GLN A 148 45.63 34.74 -7.18
C GLN A 148 45.67 36.21 -7.61
N ASP A 149 46.88 36.70 -7.81
CA ASP A 149 47.10 38.01 -8.42
C ASP A 149 46.88 37.98 -9.95
N SER A 150 47.04 39.12 -10.60
CA SER A 150 46.87 39.26 -12.06
C SER A 150 47.92 38.52 -12.89
N SER A 151 48.92 37.88 -12.25
CA SER A 151 49.92 37.02 -12.88
C SER A 151 49.67 35.53 -12.60
N ALA A 152 48.47 35.17 -12.12
CA ALA A 152 48.09 33.81 -11.72
C ALA A 152 48.97 33.23 -10.59
N THR A 153 49.56 34.09 -9.75
CA THR A 153 50.34 33.65 -8.60
C THR A 153 49.47 33.63 -7.36
N THR A 154 49.39 32.49 -6.66
CA THR A 154 48.69 32.39 -5.38
C THR A 154 49.34 33.30 -4.33
N VAL A 155 48.59 34.28 -3.84
CA VAL A 155 49.03 35.27 -2.84
C VAL A 155 48.44 35.02 -1.45
N ALA A 156 47.31 34.32 -1.37
CA ALA A 156 46.71 33.86 -0.13
C ALA A 156 46.01 32.50 -0.34
N SER A 157 46.00 31.67 0.70
CA SER A 157 45.31 30.38 0.68
C SER A 157 44.88 30.00 2.09
N GLY A 158 43.76 29.28 2.20
CA GLY A 158 43.26 28.76 3.46
C GLY A 158 42.32 27.59 3.26
N LYS A 159 42.25 26.71 4.26
CA LYS A 159 41.19 25.70 4.33
C LYS A 159 39.91 26.38 4.79
N ALA A 160 38.81 26.07 4.12
CA ALA A 160 37.49 26.47 4.57
C ALA A 160 36.76 25.27 5.20
N GLN A 161 36.12 25.50 6.34
CA GLN A 161 35.28 24.48 6.95
C GLN A 161 33.96 24.40 6.17
N GLY A 162 33.57 23.21 5.75
CA GLY A 162 32.18 22.96 5.39
C GLY A 162 31.33 23.10 6.66
N GLN A 163 30.29 23.93 6.61
CA GLN A 163 29.30 23.94 7.69
C GLN A 163 28.25 22.87 7.40
N VAL A 164 28.05 21.95 8.35
CA VAL A 164 26.90 21.03 8.34
C VAL A 164 25.64 21.90 8.48
N PHE A 165 24.53 21.44 7.91
CA PHE A 165 23.22 21.96 8.29
C PHE A 165 23.13 22.10 9.80
N GLU A 166 22.87 23.30 10.30
CA GLU A 166 22.07 23.35 11.51
C GLU A 166 20.73 22.77 11.09
N ASP A 167 20.55 21.51 11.50
CA ASP A 167 19.31 20.76 11.50
C ASP A 167 18.15 21.76 11.63
N LEU A 168 17.50 22.08 10.50
CA LEU A 168 16.07 22.29 10.54
C LEU A 168 15.58 20.94 11.00
N VAL A 169 15.58 20.73 12.32
CA VAL A 169 14.95 19.60 13.00
C VAL A 169 13.60 19.58 12.36
N THR A 170 13.42 18.69 11.39
CA THR A 170 12.09 18.42 10.87
C THR A 170 11.33 18.08 12.15
N PRO A 171 10.23 18.80 12.47
CA PRO A 171 9.44 18.45 13.65
C PRO A 171 9.29 16.93 13.58
N PRO A 172 9.71 16.17 14.61
CA PRO A 172 9.85 14.73 14.50
C PRO A 172 8.62 14.20 13.79
N ALA A 173 8.84 13.55 12.64
CA ALA A 173 7.78 13.17 11.71
C ALA A 173 6.58 12.68 12.53
N ALA A 174 5.45 13.39 12.43
CA ALA A 174 4.33 13.19 13.33
C ALA A 174 4.05 11.67 13.42
N PRO A 175 3.96 11.10 14.63
CA PRO A 175 3.96 9.65 14.77
C PRO A 175 2.83 9.06 13.94
N LEU A 176 3.16 8.04 13.15
CA LEU A 176 2.19 7.29 12.34
C LEU A 176 1.00 6.91 13.22
N SER A 177 -0.17 7.43 12.86
CA SER A 177 -1.43 7.15 13.52
C SER A 177 -2.46 6.70 12.50
N LEU A 178 -3.33 5.82 12.96
CA LEU A 178 -4.47 5.31 12.22
C LEU A 178 -5.58 5.14 13.25
N THR A 179 -6.70 5.79 13.02
CA THR A 179 -7.88 5.73 13.90
C THR A 179 -9.11 5.55 13.05
N LEU A 180 -9.81 4.44 13.23
CA LEU A 180 -11.12 4.20 12.65
C LEU A 180 -12.13 5.11 13.35
N THR A 181 -12.86 5.90 12.59
CA THR A 181 -13.82 6.88 13.14
C THR A 181 -15.27 6.45 12.96
N SER A 182 -15.57 5.58 11.99
CA SER A 182 -16.89 5.00 11.80
C SER A 182 -16.81 3.74 10.94
N PRO A 183 -17.61 2.69 11.21
CA PRO A 183 -18.36 2.47 12.45
C PRO A 183 -17.42 2.34 13.65
N ASN A 184 -17.80 2.89 14.81
CA ASN A 184 -16.98 2.85 16.01
C ASN A 184 -17.68 2.24 17.25
N GLY A 185 -18.94 1.83 17.13
CA GLY A 185 -19.68 1.07 18.12
C GLY A 185 -21.02 1.68 18.52
N GLY A 186 -22.01 0.82 18.73
CA GLY A 186 -23.38 1.17 19.12
C GLY A 186 -24.30 1.51 17.95
N GLU A 187 -23.78 1.54 16.72
CA GLU A 187 -24.60 1.70 15.52
C GLU A 187 -25.45 0.44 15.25
N VAL A 188 -26.58 0.65 14.57
CA VAL A 188 -27.42 -0.41 14.02
C VAL A 188 -27.55 -0.13 12.54
N PHE A 189 -27.08 -1.05 11.71
CA PHE A 189 -27.20 -0.98 10.26
C PHE A 189 -28.28 -1.90 9.75
N THR A 190 -28.94 -1.53 8.65
CA THR A 190 -29.81 -2.42 7.89
C THR A 190 -29.00 -3.10 6.79
N GLY A 191 -29.27 -4.38 6.54
CA GLY A 191 -28.68 -5.12 5.42
C GLY A 191 -29.02 -4.46 4.08
N ASP A 192 -28.15 -4.60 3.09
CA ASP A 192 -28.26 -3.99 1.75
C ASP A 192 -28.22 -2.45 1.69
N ASP A 193 -28.27 -1.74 2.82
CA ASP A 193 -28.00 -0.30 2.85
C ASP A 193 -26.51 -0.01 2.56
N GLU A 194 -26.24 1.23 2.16
CA GLU A 194 -24.87 1.76 2.10
C GLU A 194 -24.55 2.59 3.35
N THR A 195 -23.38 2.33 3.94
CA THR A 195 -22.83 3.15 5.02
C THR A 195 -21.39 3.52 4.72
N VAL A 196 -20.89 4.59 5.33
CA VAL A 196 -19.53 5.07 5.09
C VAL A 196 -18.61 4.59 6.22
N ILE A 197 -17.62 3.77 5.84
CA ILE A 197 -16.47 3.49 6.70
C ILE A 197 -15.51 4.68 6.59
N SER A 198 -15.05 5.23 7.71
CA SER A 198 -14.10 6.34 7.74
C SER A 198 -12.99 6.12 8.75
N TRP A 199 -11.81 6.65 8.45
CA TRP A 199 -10.65 6.64 9.32
C TRP A 199 -9.84 7.91 9.16
N VAL A 200 -9.05 8.24 10.17
CA VAL A 200 -8.05 9.31 10.14
C VAL A 200 -6.68 8.68 10.20
N SER A 201 -5.77 9.12 9.32
CA SER A 201 -4.39 8.67 9.28
C SER A 201 -3.42 9.87 9.23
N ASN A 202 -2.21 9.69 9.75
CA ASN A 202 -1.14 10.67 9.67
C ASN A 202 0.20 10.00 9.32
N GLY A 203 1.14 10.76 8.75
CA GLY A 203 2.50 10.32 8.47
C GLY A 203 2.70 9.56 7.15
N GLY A 204 1.85 9.79 6.14
CA GLY A 204 2.07 9.27 4.79
C GLY A 204 1.65 7.82 4.58
N ILE A 205 0.54 7.38 5.18
CA ILE A 205 -0.09 6.09 4.89
C ILE A 205 -0.68 6.14 3.47
N PRO A 206 -0.12 5.41 2.48
CA PRO A 206 -0.56 5.53 1.09
C PRO A 206 -1.85 4.75 0.83
N PHE A 207 -2.05 3.62 1.52
CA PHE A 207 -3.17 2.73 1.26
C PHE A 207 -3.76 2.10 2.53
N ALA A 208 -5.03 1.69 2.47
CA ALA A 208 -5.73 0.97 3.52
C ALA A 208 -6.40 -0.32 3.02
N LYS A 209 -6.54 -1.28 3.94
CA LYS A 209 -7.36 -2.48 3.84
C LYS A 209 -8.45 -2.42 4.91
N LEU A 210 -9.67 -2.76 4.52
CA LEU A 210 -10.83 -2.80 5.41
C LEU A 210 -11.30 -4.23 5.57
N TYR A 211 -11.63 -4.58 6.81
CA TYR A 211 -12.13 -5.89 7.16
C TYR A 211 -13.39 -5.78 8.02
N PHE A 212 -14.28 -6.74 7.84
CA PHE A 212 -15.50 -6.91 8.61
C PHE A 212 -15.40 -8.16 9.47
N SER A 213 -15.93 -8.10 10.70
CA SER A 213 -16.11 -9.26 11.56
C SER A 213 -17.55 -9.31 12.04
N SER A 214 -18.16 -10.49 11.97
CA SER A 214 -19.48 -10.79 12.51
C SER A 214 -19.45 -11.43 13.90
N ASN A 215 -18.26 -11.61 14.49
CA ASN A 215 -18.05 -12.38 15.72
C ASN A 215 -17.11 -11.68 16.72
N ALA A 216 -17.37 -10.41 16.98
CA ALA A 216 -16.66 -9.57 17.95
C ALA A 216 -15.15 -9.45 17.69
N GLY A 217 -14.71 -9.62 16.44
CA GLY A 217 -13.30 -9.55 16.05
C GLY A 217 -12.53 -10.88 16.17
N SER A 218 -13.21 -12.01 16.35
CA SER A 218 -12.55 -13.33 16.39
C SER A 218 -12.01 -13.75 15.02
N THR A 219 -12.78 -13.51 13.96
CA THR A 219 -12.37 -13.68 12.56
C THR A 219 -12.80 -12.46 11.76
N TYR A 220 -12.09 -12.22 10.65
CA TYR A 220 -12.30 -11.06 9.79
C TYR A 220 -12.35 -11.49 8.32
N SER A 221 -13.35 -11.01 7.57
CA SER A 221 -13.42 -11.07 6.11
C SER A 221 -12.94 -9.75 5.51
N LEU A 222 -12.29 -9.82 4.34
CA LEU A 222 -11.84 -8.63 3.61
C LEU A 222 -13.05 -7.95 2.96
N ILE A 223 -13.18 -6.63 3.18
CA ILE A 223 -14.17 -5.79 2.49
C ILE A 223 -13.54 -5.20 1.23
N ALA A 224 -12.38 -4.56 1.38
CA ALA A 224 -11.68 -3.86 0.31
C ALA A 224 -10.20 -3.68 0.65
N GLU A 225 -9.37 -3.47 -0.38
CA GLU A 225 -7.93 -3.22 -0.25
C GLU A 225 -7.44 -2.17 -1.26
N ASN A 226 -6.20 -1.69 -1.07
CA ASN A 226 -5.55 -0.67 -1.90
C ASN A 226 -6.31 0.67 -1.94
N LEU A 227 -6.96 1.04 -0.83
CA LEU A 227 -7.73 2.27 -0.73
C LEU A 227 -6.82 3.48 -0.45
N SER A 228 -6.78 4.46 -1.35
CA SER A 228 -5.94 5.67 -1.24
C SER A 228 -6.61 6.87 -0.56
N GLY A 229 -7.81 6.68 0.00
CA GLY A 229 -8.59 7.71 0.70
C GLY A 229 -8.65 7.51 2.22
N SER A 230 -9.55 8.26 2.86
CA SER A 230 -9.88 8.16 4.29
C SER A 230 -11.32 7.70 4.54
N THR A 231 -12.04 7.35 3.47
CA THR A 231 -13.43 6.89 3.50
C THR A 231 -13.65 5.80 2.47
N TYR A 232 -14.66 4.97 2.70
CA TYR A 232 -15.11 3.91 1.80
C TYR A 232 -16.62 3.70 1.95
N ASN A 233 -17.35 3.72 0.83
CA ASN A 233 -18.77 3.36 0.82
C ASN A 233 -18.88 1.84 0.91
N TRP A 234 -19.35 1.36 2.06
CA TRP A 234 -19.53 -0.04 2.35
C TRP A 234 -21.00 -0.42 2.15
N SER A 235 -21.25 -1.35 1.22
CA SER A 235 -22.53 -2.05 1.14
C SER A 235 -22.61 -3.05 2.29
N VAL A 236 -23.57 -2.83 3.18
CA VAL A 236 -23.74 -3.62 4.40
C VAL A 236 -24.27 -5.00 4.01
N PRO A 237 -23.58 -6.10 4.36
CA PRO A 237 -24.06 -7.44 4.05
C PRO A 237 -25.43 -7.69 4.68
N ASN A 238 -26.36 -8.27 3.94
CA ASN A 238 -27.68 -8.62 4.44
C ASN A 238 -27.66 -9.89 5.30
N ILE A 239 -27.24 -9.74 6.55
CA ILE A 239 -27.14 -10.81 7.56
C ILE A 239 -27.42 -10.25 8.95
N ASP A 240 -27.91 -11.09 9.86
CA ASP A 240 -28.03 -10.71 11.27
C ASP A 240 -26.70 -10.82 12.01
N VAL A 241 -26.27 -9.72 12.60
CA VAL A 241 -25.02 -9.64 13.38
C VAL A 241 -25.25 -8.80 14.62
N SER A 242 -25.07 -9.39 15.80
CA SER A 242 -25.19 -8.68 17.08
C SER A 242 -23.85 -8.18 17.63
N GLN A 243 -22.73 -8.58 17.01
CA GLN A 243 -21.38 -8.24 17.47
C GLN A 243 -20.44 -7.90 16.29
N GLY A 244 -20.85 -6.92 15.49
CA GLY A 244 -20.11 -6.43 14.33
C GLY A 244 -18.88 -5.60 14.73
N LYS A 245 -17.76 -5.81 14.03
CA LYS A 245 -16.54 -4.99 14.15
C LYS A 245 -15.98 -4.64 12.76
N ILE A 246 -15.48 -3.42 12.61
CA ILE A 246 -14.67 -3.03 11.45
C ILE A 246 -13.21 -2.91 11.89
N LYS A 247 -12.30 -3.35 11.03
CA LYS A 247 -10.86 -3.20 11.21
C LYS A 247 -10.26 -2.54 9.98
N VAL A 248 -9.47 -1.50 10.21
CA VAL A 248 -8.67 -0.83 9.19
C VAL A 248 -7.20 -1.18 9.39
N VAL A 249 -6.51 -1.50 8.30
CA VAL A 249 -5.08 -1.79 8.29
C VAL A 249 -4.44 -0.87 7.26
N SER A 250 -3.50 -0.04 7.68
CA SER A 250 -2.67 0.71 6.73
C SER A 250 -1.60 -0.20 6.14
N VAL A 251 -1.31 0.00 4.86
CA VAL A 251 -0.23 -0.70 4.17
C VAL A 251 0.72 0.28 3.48
N ASP A 252 2.00 -0.08 3.39
CA ASP A 252 2.99 0.69 2.65
C ASP A 252 2.89 0.47 1.13
N GLU A 253 3.77 1.14 0.37
CA GLU A 253 3.82 1.03 -1.10
C GLU A 253 4.16 -0.38 -1.62
N TYR A 254 4.67 -1.26 -0.75
CA TYR A 254 5.00 -2.66 -1.04
C TYR A 254 3.90 -3.62 -0.55
N GLY A 255 2.82 -3.10 0.04
CA GLY A 255 1.68 -3.87 0.53
C GLY A 255 1.87 -4.49 1.91
N ALA A 256 2.93 -4.14 2.64
CA ALA A 256 3.16 -4.61 4.00
C ALA A 256 2.30 -3.84 5.02
N ASN A 257 1.73 -4.54 6.00
CA ASN A 257 0.89 -3.92 7.02
C ASN A 257 1.72 -3.05 7.98
N VAL A 258 1.31 -1.80 8.19
CA VAL A 258 2.05 -0.80 8.99
C VAL A 258 1.36 -0.51 10.33
N LYS A 259 0.08 -0.17 10.31
CA LYS A 259 -0.75 0.07 11.50
C LYS A 259 -2.08 -0.64 11.34
N THR A 260 -2.72 -0.89 12.47
CA THR A 260 -4.05 -1.51 12.52
C THR A 260 -4.85 -0.80 13.59
N ASP A 261 -6.11 -0.56 13.28
CA ASP A 261 -7.08 -0.09 14.25
C ASP A 261 -8.42 -0.83 14.08
N ILE A 262 -9.18 -0.96 15.16
CA ILE A 262 -10.43 -1.72 15.23
C ILE A 262 -11.46 -0.82 15.90
N SER A 263 -12.72 -0.89 15.45
CA SER A 263 -13.82 -0.16 16.09
C SER A 263 -13.88 -0.40 17.61
N ASP A 264 -14.11 0.65 18.38
CA ASP A 264 -14.07 0.63 19.85
C ASP A 264 -15.16 -0.28 20.44
N GLY A 265 -16.40 -0.13 19.97
CA GLY A 265 -17.56 -0.93 20.35
C GLY A 265 -18.00 -1.91 19.27
N ASN A 266 -18.99 -2.75 19.60
CA ASN A 266 -19.70 -3.58 18.61
C ASN A 266 -20.80 -2.74 17.98
N PHE A 267 -21.10 -2.97 16.71
CA PHE A 267 -22.34 -2.53 16.07
C PHE A 267 -23.23 -3.73 15.75
N GLU A 268 -24.49 -3.46 15.43
CA GLU A 268 -25.45 -4.47 14.98
C GLU A 268 -25.73 -4.31 13.48
N ILE A 269 -25.98 -5.43 12.80
CA ILE A 269 -26.59 -5.45 11.47
C ILE A 269 -27.90 -6.23 11.62
N LEU A 270 -28.98 -5.62 11.19
CA LEU A 270 -30.27 -6.26 11.03
C LEU A 270 -30.44 -6.60 9.56
N HIS A 271 -30.79 -7.83 9.25
CA HIS A 271 -31.16 -8.18 7.88
C HIS A 271 -32.30 -7.29 7.35
N THR A 272 -32.26 -6.97 6.06
CA THR A 272 -33.36 -6.35 5.33
C THR A 272 -34.13 -7.45 4.61
N GLU A 273 -35.43 -7.53 4.88
CA GLU A 273 -36.32 -8.39 4.12
C GLU A 273 -36.71 -7.67 2.83
N GLU A 274 -36.32 -8.20 1.66
CA GLU A 274 -36.83 -7.70 0.38
C GLU A 274 -38.33 -8.02 0.26
N VAL A 275 -39.16 -6.98 0.33
CA VAL A 275 -40.57 -7.05 -0.05
C VAL A 275 -40.68 -6.74 -1.54
N ILE A 276 -40.75 -7.76 -2.39
CA ILE A 276 -41.11 -7.55 -3.81
C ILE A 276 -42.63 -7.35 -3.90
N VAL A 277 -43.06 -6.20 -4.41
CA VAL A 277 -44.47 -5.94 -4.75
C VAL A 277 -44.71 -6.39 -6.19
N ILE A 278 -45.47 -7.46 -6.37
CA ILE A 278 -46.02 -7.85 -7.68
C ILE A 278 -47.50 -7.41 -7.71
N ASP A 279 -47.88 -6.56 -8.66
CA ASP A 279 -49.26 -6.12 -8.93
C ASP A 279 -50.00 -5.33 -7.82
N ASP A 280 -49.34 -4.43 -7.08
CA ASP A 280 -49.97 -3.59 -6.03
C ASP A 280 -50.60 -4.40 -4.87
N VAL A 281 -50.23 -5.68 -4.76
CA VAL A 281 -50.53 -6.54 -3.60
C VAL A 281 -49.22 -6.77 -2.87
N GLU A 282 -49.14 -6.30 -1.62
CA GLU A 282 -48.06 -6.62 -0.70
C GLU A 282 -47.88 -8.15 -0.69
N MET A 283 -46.76 -8.66 -1.25
CA MET A 283 -46.51 -10.09 -1.24
C MET A 283 -46.33 -10.52 0.21
N PRO A 284 -47.13 -11.48 0.73
CA PRO A 284 -47.13 -11.76 2.17
C PRO A 284 -45.89 -12.54 2.64
N VAL A 285 -44.91 -12.81 1.78
CA VAL A 285 -43.77 -13.68 2.09
C VAL A 285 -42.49 -13.23 1.39
N ALA A 286 -41.42 -13.08 2.17
CA ALA A 286 -40.07 -12.84 1.67
C ALA A 286 -39.49 -14.08 0.96
N HIS A 287 -38.49 -13.90 0.09
CA HIS A 287 -37.72 -15.03 -0.44
C HIS A 287 -36.99 -15.76 0.69
N ASN A 288 -36.56 -16.98 0.41
CA ASN A 288 -35.93 -17.90 1.37
C ASN A 288 -36.81 -18.21 2.60
N SER A 289 -38.12 -18.04 2.48
CA SER A 289 -39.08 -18.33 3.54
C SER A 289 -39.64 -19.74 3.46
N LEU A 290 -40.03 -20.29 4.60
CA LEU A 290 -40.84 -21.50 4.67
C LEU A 290 -42.31 -21.13 4.54
N ILE A 291 -43.01 -21.74 3.60
CA ILE A 291 -44.42 -21.45 3.34
C ILE A 291 -45.29 -22.70 3.30
N LYS A 292 -46.56 -22.55 3.68
CA LYS A 292 -47.61 -23.55 3.48
C LYS A 292 -48.93 -22.90 3.10
N GLY A 293 -49.80 -23.68 2.47
CA GLY A 293 -51.16 -23.24 2.14
C GLY A 293 -52.08 -23.28 3.37
N THR A 294 -53.07 -22.39 3.41
CA THR A 294 -54.17 -22.40 4.39
C THR A 294 -54.89 -23.75 4.49
N SER A 295 -55.10 -24.47 3.37
CA SER A 295 -55.79 -25.76 3.37
C SER A 295 -54.84 -26.96 3.15
N LEU A 296 -53.54 -26.72 3.06
CA LEU A 296 -52.54 -27.72 2.66
C LEU A 296 -51.55 -27.99 3.79
N SER A 297 -51.15 -29.25 3.95
CA SER A 297 -50.20 -29.67 4.99
C SER A 297 -48.75 -29.71 4.51
N ALA A 298 -48.51 -29.68 3.19
CA ALA A 298 -47.17 -29.68 2.64
C ALA A 298 -46.47 -28.34 2.92
N VAL A 299 -45.22 -28.43 3.40
CA VAL A 299 -44.33 -27.28 3.58
C VAL A 299 -43.46 -27.14 2.34
N TYR A 300 -43.23 -25.90 1.94
CA TYR A 300 -42.38 -25.53 0.82
C TYR A 300 -41.32 -24.53 1.27
N PHE A 301 -40.16 -24.58 0.65
CA PHE A 301 -39.20 -23.48 0.68
C PHE A 301 -39.46 -22.58 -0.52
N PHE A 302 -39.76 -21.31 -0.28
CA PHE A 302 -39.86 -20.30 -1.32
C PHE A 302 -38.49 -19.69 -1.56
N SER A 303 -37.90 -19.98 -2.70
CA SER A 303 -36.50 -19.69 -3.02
C SER A 303 -36.37 -18.35 -3.76
N SER A 304 -35.19 -17.72 -3.73
CA SER A 304 -34.86 -16.47 -4.45
C SER A 304 -35.11 -16.51 -5.96
N ASP A 305 -35.20 -17.71 -6.56
CA ASP A 305 -35.58 -17.90 -7.96
C ASP A 305 -37.10 -17.82 -8.23
N ALA A 306 -37.88 -17.39 -7.23
CA ALA A 306 -39.33 -17.29 -7.22
C ALA A 306 -40.07 -18.63 -7.46
N LYS A 307 -39.44 -19.76 -7.08
CA LYS A 307 -40.07 -21.08 -7.07
C LYS A 307 -40.30 -21.61 -5.65
N ARG A 308 -41.32 -22.46 -5.51
CA ARG A 308 -41.59 -23.23 -4.29
C ARG A 308 -41.03 -24.65 -4.43
N TYR A 309 -40.09 -25.01 -3.56
CA TYR A 309 -39.46 -26.32 -3.49
C TYR A 309 -40.13 -27.13 -2.39
N VAL A 310 -40.50 -28.37 -2.68
CA VAL A 310 -41.31 -29.18 -1.75
C VAL A 310 -40.42 -29.98 -0.80
N PHE A 311 -40.77 -30.00 0.49
CA PHE A 311 -40.26 -30.98 1.45
C PHE A 311 -41.06 -32.27 1.31
N PRO A 312 -40.49 -33.36 0.78
CA PRO A 312 -41.26 -34.57 0.50
C PRO A 312 -41.67 -35.36 1.75
N SER A 313 -40.98 -35.15 2.87
CA SER A 313 -41.28 -35.76 4.17
C SER A 313 -40.87 -34.84 5.32
N GLU A 314 -41.46 -35.09 6.49
CA GLU A 314 -41.12 -34.41 7.74
C GLU A 314 -39.67 -34.69 8.18
N GLN A 315 -39.13 -35.88 7.89
CA GLN A 315 -37.72 -36.21 8.16
C GLN A 315 -36.75 -35.34 7.35
N ILE A 316 -37.08 -35.08 6.08
CA ILE A 316 -36.28 -34.17 5.25
C ILE A 316 -36.37 -32.75 5.81
N PHE A 317 -37.57 -32.29 6.20
CA PHE A 317 -37.71 -30.99 6.84
C PHE A 317 -36.86 -30.87 8.11
N TYR A 318 -36.93 -31.85 9.01
CA TYR A 318 -36.15 -31.85 10.26
C TYR A 318 -34.64 -32.00 10.07
N SER A 319 -34.19 -32.47 8.90
CA SER A 319 -32.75 -32.46 8.58
C SER A 319 -32.21 -31.05 8.36
N TRP A 320 -33.08 -30.09 8.01
CA TRP A 320 -32.71 -28.70 7.76
C TRP A 320 -33.15 -27.74 8.88
N PHE A 321 -34.30 -27.98 9.50
CA PHE A 321 -34.92 -27.08 10.48
C PHE A 321 -35.28 -27.83 11.76
N ASN A 322 -35.24 -27.16 12.90
CA ASN A 322 -35.53 -27.80 14.19
C ASN A 322 -37.03 -27.98 14.45
N ASN A 323 -37.86 -27.12 13.89
CA ASN A 323 -39.31 -27.06 14.10
C ASN A 323 -39.98 -26.28 12.96
N PHE A 324 -41.30 -26.15 13.03
CA PHE A 324 -42.11 -25.46 12.03
C PHE A 324 -42.42 -24.00 12.41
N ASP A 325 -41.71 -23.43 13.39
CA ASP A 325 -42.05 -22.11 13.95
C ASP A 325 -41.92 -20.99 12.89
N ASP A 326 -40.97 -21.15 11.96
CA ASP A 326 -40.71 -20.20 10.87
C ASP A 326 -41.60 -20.42 9.63
N VAL A 327 -42.56 -21.37 9.69
CA VAL A 327 -43.45 -21.65 8.55
C VAL A 327 -44.59 -20.64 8.48
N ILE A 328 -44.55 -19.83 7.43
CA ILE A 328 -45.56 -18.82 7.11
C ILE A 328 -46.76 -19.49 6.41
N THR A 329 -47.97 -19.18 6.86
CA THR A 329 -49.19 -19.63 6.19
C THR A 329 -49.64 -18.58 5.18
N VAL A 330 -49.84 -19.01 3.93
CA VAL A 330 -50.37 -18.18 2.84
C VAL A 330 -51.66 -18.75 2.28
N ASP A 331 -52.49 -17.91 1.69
CA ASP A 331 -53.65 -18.35 0.92
C ASP A 331 -53.23 -19.34 -0.18
N ASP A 332 -54.04 -20.38 -0.39
CA ASP A 332 -53.69 -21.43 -1.36
C ASP A 332 -53.55 -20.87 -2.79
N SER A 333 -54.25 -19.78 -3.12
CA SER A 333 -54.11 -19.07 -4.40
C SER A 333 -52.76 -18.37 -4.56
N VAL A 334 -52.23 -17.80 -3.47
CA VAL A 334 -50.88 -17.21 -3.44
C VAL A 334 -49.84 -18.30 -3.51
N LEU A 335 -50.02 -19.38 -2.75
CA LEU A 335 -49.13 -20.53 -2.87
C LEU A 335 -49.07 -21.00 -4.31
N ALA A 336 -50.23 -21.17 -4.96
CA ALA A 336 -50.38 -21.68 -6.32
C ALA A 336 -49.70 -20.81 -7.40
N SER A 337 -49.57 -19.49 -7.21
CA SER A 337 -48.93 -18.60 -8.18
C SER A 337 -47.42 -18.81 -8.28
N PHE A 338 -46.77 -19.34 -7.23
CA PHE A 338 -45.35 -19.69 -7.28
C PHE A 338 -45.11 -20.92 -8.14
N LYS A 339 -44.09 -20.90 -9.01
CA LYS A 339 -43.78 -22.07 -9.83
C LYS A 339 -43.20 -23.19 -8.95
N ILE A 340 -43.54 -24.45 -9.25
CA ILE A 340 -42.95 -25.59 -8.52
C ILE A 340 -41.50 -25.79 -8.97
N GLY A 341 -40.59 -25.85 -8.00
CA GLY A 341 -39.19 -26.25 -8.16
C GLY A 341 -38.99 -27.76 -7.98
N SER A 342 -37.76 -28.15 -7.69
CA SER A 342 -37.41 -29.54 -7.39
C SER A 342 -37.86 -29.97 -5.99
N ARG A 343 -37.71 -31.26 -5.69
CA ARG A 343 -37.84 -31.80 -4.34
C ARG A 343 -36.59 -31.46 -3.53
N ILE A 344 -36.79 -31.11 -2.27
CA ILE A 344 -35.69 -30.93 -1.32
C ILE A 344 -35.24 -32.31 -0.84
N THR A 345 -33.93 -32.50 -0.77
CA THR A 345 -33.27 -33.71 -0.28
C THR A 345 -32.81 -33.54 1.18
N MET A 346 -32.38 -34.62 1.83
CA MET A 346 -31.80 -34.57 3.17
C MET A 346 -30.61 -33.60 3.22
N ALA A 347 -30.49 -32.86 4.32
CA ALA A 347 -29.41 -31.89 4.49
C ALA A 347 -28.03 -32.55 4.46
N PRO A 348 -26.98 -31.83 4.00
CA PRO A 348 -25.60 -32.29 4.12
C PRO A 348 -25.24 -32.71 5.54
N GLY A 349 -24.41 -33.75 5.66
CA GLY A 349 -24.11 -34.39 6.95
C GLY A 349 -25.13 -35.46 7.38
N SER A 350 -26.26 -35.59 6.70
CA SER A 350 -27.24 -36.65 7.00
C SER A 350 -26.70 -38.03 6.61
N LEU A 351 -27.07 -39.04 7.41
CA LEU A 351 -26.88 -40.45 7.07
C LEU A 351 -28.19 -41.05 6.59
N ILE A 352 -28.18 -41.65 5.40
CA ILE A 352 -29.37 -42.26 4.80
C ILE A 352 -29.13 -43.73 4.44
N LYS A 353 -30.22 -44.50 4.38
CA LYS A 353 -30.26 -45.83 3.74
C LYS A 353 -31.63 -46.10 3.14
N ILE A 354 -31.71 -47.18 2.37
CA ILE A 354 -32.96 -47.76 1.87
C ILE A 354 -33.10 -49.16 2.44
N THR A 355 -34.34 -49.63 2.64
CA THR A 355 -34.60 -50.93 3.27
C THR A 355 -34.11 -52.12 2.45
N SER A 356 -33.93 -51.96 1.14
CA SER A 356 -33.44 -53.00 0.23
C SER A 356 -31.92 -53.13 0.15
N ASP A 357 -31.15 -52.18 0.71
CA ASP A 357 -29.68 -52.21 0.72
C ASP A 357 -29.16 -51.89 2.14
N PRO A 358 -28.43 -52.80 2.83
CA PRO A 358 -27.95 -52.55 4.18
C PRO A 358 -26.86 -51.46 4.26
N LYS A 359 -26.34 -50.97 3.13
CA LYS A 359 -25.32 -49.93 3.09
C LYS A 359 -25.85 -48.58 3.57
N VAL A 360 -24.99 -47.85 4.27
CA VAL A 360 -25.25 -46.50 4.78
C VAL A 360 -24.49 -45.48 3.94
N TYR A 361 -25.16 -44.39 3.61
CA TYR A 361 -24.62 -43.34 2.76
C TYR A 361 -24.66 -42.01 3.49
N ALA A 362 -23.58 -41.25 3.37
CA ALA A 362 -23.49 -39.88 3.84
C ALA A 362 -23.86 -38.91 2.73
N ILE A 363 -24.58 -37.84 3.07
CA ILE A 363 -24.89 -36.75 2.13
C ILE A 363 -23.80 -35.67 2.25
N ASP A 364 -23.07 -35.42 1.17
CA ASP A 364 -22.04 -34.37 1.11
C ASP A 364 -22.67 -32.99 0.87
N SER A 365 -21.86 -31.94 0.95
CA SER A 365 -22.29 -30.53 0.83
C SER A 365 -23.00 -30.19 -0.49
N ASP A 366 -22.75 -30.94 -1.56
CA ASP A 366 -23.38 -30.80 -2.87
C ASP A 366 -24.68 -31.64 -3.04
N GLY A 367 -25.08 -32.37 -2.01
CA GLY A 367 -26.23 -33.29 -2.04
C GLY A 367 -25.94 -34.68 -2.60
N THR A 368 -24.69 -34.98 -2.97
CA THR A 368 -24.26 -36.29 -3.44
C THR A 368 -24.25 -37.29 -2.28
N LYS A 369 -24.76 -38.51 -2.52
CA LYS A 369 -24.67 -39.62 -1.57
C LYS A 369 -23.38 -40.42 -1.79
N HIS A 370 -22.64 -40.63 -0.71
CA HIS A 370 -21.41 -41.41 -0.70
C HIS A 370 -21.54 -42.61 0.23
N HIS A 371 -21.21 -43.81 -0.27
CA HIS A 371 -21.24 -45.02 0.57
C HIS A 371 -20.17 -44.91 1.66
N VAL A 372 -20.56 -45.11 2.92
CA VAL A 372 -19.63 -45.17 4.04
C VAL A 372 -19.07 -46.59 4.13
N LYS A 373 -17.75 -46.75 3.99
CA LYS A 373 -17.11 -48.06 3.82
C LYS A 373 -17.41 -49.08 4.92
N ASP A 374 -17.32 -48.67 6.18
CA ASP A 374 -17.46 -49.53 7.35
C ASP A 374 -17.82 -48.70 8.60
N GLU A 375 -18.16 -49.41 9.68
CA GLU A 375 -18.56 -48.79 10.96
C GLU A 375 -17.45 -47.95 11.59
N VAL A 376 -16.18 -48.29 11.32
CA VAL A 376 -15.01 -47.55 11.82
C VAL A 376 -14.97 -46.17 11.16
N THR A 377 -15.15 -46.14 9.84
CA THR A 377 -15.25 -44.90 9.06
C THR A 377 -16.47 -44.08 9.50
N ALA A 378 -17.63 -44.72 9.66
CA ALA A 378 -18.84 -44.03 10.13
C ALA A 378 -18.66 -43.41 11.52
N SER A 379 -18.06 -44.15 12.46
CA SER A 379 -17.80 -43.66 13.81
C SER A 379 -16.77 -42.52 13.85
N ALA A 380 -15.79 -42.55 12.95
CA ALA A 380 -14.79 -41.49 12.83
C ALA A 380 -15.38 -40.20 12.25
N LEU A 381 -16.32 -40.30 11.31
CA LEU A 381 -16.96 -39.14 10.64
C LEU A 381 -18.12 -38.54 11.46
N PHE A 382 -18.98 -39.38 12.02
CA PHE A 382 -20.27 -38.98 12.60
C PHE A 382 -20.39 -39.27 14.11
N GLY A 383 -19.32 -39.76 14.73
CA GLY A 383 -19.27 -40.10 16.15
C GLY A 383 -19.79 -41.49 16.47
N SER A 384 -19.60 -41.92 17.72
CA SER A 384 -19.96 -43.28 18.17
C SER A 384 -21.47 -43.58 18.15
N ASN A 385 -22.32 -42.55 18.07
CA ASN A 385 -23.77 -42.67 17.97
C ASN A 385 -24.29 -42.61 16.51
N TRP A 386 -23.41 -42.67 15.50
CA TRP A 386 -23.78 -42.54 14.09
C TRP A 386 -24.95 -43.43 13.67
N ALA A 387 -25.04 -44.65 14.18
CA ALA A 387 -26.08 -45.61 13.82
C ALA A 387 -27.49 -45.10 14.18
N SER A 388 -27.62 -44.28 15.22
CA SER A 388 -28.89 -43.64 15.62
C SER A 388 -29.28 -42.45 14.75
N GLN A 389 -28.35 -41.93 13.94
CA GLN A 389 -28.55 -40.82 13.02
C GLN A 389 -28.98 -41.28 11.61
N VAL A 390 -28.94 -42.60 11.35
CA VAL A 390 -29.27 -43.15 10.03
C VAL A 390 -30.78 -43.09 9.79
N VAL A 391 -31.17 -42.40 8.73
CA VAL A 391 -32.56 -42.24 8.30
C VAL A 391 -32.88 -43.21 7.16
N ASP A 392 -33.94 -43.99 7.33
CA ASP A 392 -34.53 -44.79 6.25
C ASP A 392 -35.33 -43.88 5.31
N ILE A 393 -34.88 -43.74 4.06
CA ILE A 393 -35.60 -42.98 3.03
C ILE A 393 -36.36 -43.90 2.08
N ASP A 394 -37.43 -43.38 1.48
CA ASP A 394 -38.22 -44.15 0.51
C ASP A 394 -37.42 -44.37 -0.79
N ILE A 395 -37.57 -45.54 -1.42
CA ILE A 395 -36.85 -45.87 -2.65
C ILE A 395 -37.15 -44.89 -3.80
N THR A 396 -38.32 -44.25 -3.80
CA THR A 396 -38.68 -43.23 -4.80
C THR A 396 -37.88 -41.94 -4.65
N GLN A 397 -37.37 -41.65 -3.44
CA GLN A 397 -36.51 -40.49 -3.16
C GLN A 397 -35.04 -40.82 -3.41
N TRP A 398 -34.67 -42.10 -3.46
CA TRP A 398 -33.28 -42.56 -3.65
C TRP A 398 -32.61 -41.96 -4.90
N PHE A 399 -33.41 -41.73 -5.95
CA PHE A 399 -32.95 -41.21 -7.24
C PHE A 399 -32.78 -39.69 -7.26
N ASP A 400 -33.24 -38.99 -6.23
CA ASP A 400 -33.04 -37.54 -6.07
C ASP A 400 -31.59 -37.22 -5.63
N TYR A 401 -30.81 -38.23 -5.23
CA TYR A 401 -29.42 -38.09 -4.78
C TYR A 401 -28.42 -38.61 -5.83
N PRO A 402 -27.55 -37.75 -6.40
CA PRO A 402 -26.40 -38.18 -7.19
C PRO A 402 -25.51 -39.15 -6.40
N THR A 403 -24.79 -40.05 -7.07
CA THR A 403 -23.92 -41.04 -6.40
C THR A 403 -22.46 -40.69 -6.62
N GLY A 404 -21.72 -40.53 -5.52
CA GLY A 404 -20.30 -40.26 -5.51
C GLY A 404 -19.45 -41.48 -5.13
N ASP A 405 -18.14 -41.26 -5.06
CA ASP A 405 -17.19 -42.28 -4.65
C ASP A 405 -17.38 -42.71 -3.19
N GLN A 406 -16.90 -43.90 -2.85
CA GLN A 406 -16.99 -44.44 -1.49
C GLN A 406 -16.10 -43.64 -0.52
N LEU A 407 -16.62 -43.30 0.66
CA LEU A 407 -15.84 -42.68 1.72
C LEU A 407 -15.01 -43.72 2.47
N THR A 408 -13.71 -43.46 2.55
CA THR A 408 -12.74 -44.28 3.26
C THR A 408 -12.04 -43.51 4.39
N THR A 409 -12.04 -42.18 4.33
CA THR A 409 -11.41 -41.29 5.32
C THR A 409 -12.20 -39.98 5.50
N SER A 410 -11.85 -39.20 6.55
CA SER A 410 -12.50 -37.91 6.85
C SER A 410 -12.12 -36.75 5.94
N SER A 411 -11.02 -36.85 5.18
CA SER A 411 -10.65 -35.81 4.20
C SER A 411 -11.50 -35.84 2.93
N GLU A 412 -12.32 -36.88 2.73
CA GLU A 412 -13.13 -37.11 1.53
C GLU A 412 -14.57 -36.61 1.71
N PHE A 413 -14.92 -35.98 2.84
CA PHE A 413 -16.28 -35.62 3.19
C PHE A 413 -16.37 -34.21 3.79
N THR A 414 -17.33 -33.40 3.31
CA THR A 414 -17.60 -32.06 3.84
C THR A 414 -19.03 -31.96 4.36
N SER A 415 -19.19 -32.01 5.68
CA SER A 415 -20.52 -31.93 6.33
C SER A 415 -21.01 -30.52 6.60
N THR A 416 -20.31 -29.49 6.12
CA THR A 416 -20.74 -28.10 6.33
C THR A 416 -22.09 -27.93 5.66
N VAL A 417 -23.14 -27.73 6.45
CA VAL A 417 -24.45 -27.33 5.95
C VAL A 417 -24.27 -25.97 5.30
N PRO A 418 -24.29 -25.85 3.97
CA PRO A 418 -24.29 -24.54 3.34
C PRO A 418 -25.57 -23.81 3.78
N SER A 419 -25.56 -22.48 3.76
CA SER A 419 -26.80 -21.72 3.71
C SER A 419 -27.70 -22.34 2.64
N PHE A 420 -28.99 -22.52 2.95
CA PHE A 420 -29.97 -23.29 2.16
C PHE A 420 -29.72 -23.19 0.64
N PRO A 421 -29.68 -24.32 -0.09
CA PRO A 421 -29.10 -24.38 -1.42
C PRO A 421 -29.99 -23.66 -2.43
N ILE A 422 -29.55 -22.46 -2.84
CA ILE A 422 -29.83 -21.84 -4.14
C ILE A 422 -28.80 -20.75 -4.40
N SER A 423 -27.56 -21.21 -4.63
CA SER A 423 -26.55 -20.49 -5.38
C SER A 423 -26.00 -21.47 -6.42
N ASN A 424 -26.64 -21.52 -7.59
CA ASN A 424 -26.01 -21.59 -8.92
C ASN A 424 -27.06 -21.67 -10.02
#